data_AF-A0A421JGA3-F1
#
_entry.id   AF-A0A421JGA3-F1
#
_cell.length_a   1.000
_cell.length_b   1.000
_cell.length_c   1.000
_cell.angle_alpha   90.00
_cell.angle_beta   90.00
_cell.angle_gamma   90.00
#
_symmetry.space_group_name_H-M   'P 1'
#
loop_
_entity.id
_entity.type
_entity.pdbx_description
1 polymer ?
#
loop_
_entity_poly.entity_id
_entity_poly.type
_entity_poly.pdbx_seq_one_letter_code
_entity_poly.pdbx_strand_id
1 'polypeptide(L)' 'MDGHRSFKAIAVAGDTDTPLSPCGICRQFIREFSADMPVHMFGTKGQKTMTMAELLPMSFGPEALNQ' A
#
# COMPACT_ATOMS: atom_id res chain seq x y z
N MET A 1 13.45 -20.94 6.78
CA MET A 1 12.77 -20.12 5.76
C MET A 1 12.69 -18.71 6.32
N ASP A 2 13.68 -17.88 5.98
CA ASP A 2 13.80 -16.51 6.51
C ASP A 2 12.99 -15.54 5.65
N GLY A 3 11.66 -15.54 5.84
CA GLY A 3 10.76 -14.62 5.16
C GLY A 3 10.69 -13.27 5.85
N HIS A 4 10.93 -12.18 5.12
CA HIS A 4 10.73 -10.82 5.62
C HIS A 4 9.23 -10.49 5.72
N ARG A 5 8.78 -10.08 6.90
CA ARG A 5 7.38 -9.69 7.15
C ARG A 5 7.20 -8.23 7.58
N SER A 6 8.30 -7.53 7.86
CA SER A 6 8.28 -6.12 8.25
C SER A 6 8.83 -5.29 7.11
N PHE A 7 8.00 -4.37 6.60
CA PHE A 7 8.34 -3.48 5.50
C PHE A 7 8.23 -2.03 5.98
N LYS A 8 9.17 -1.19 5.54
CA LYS A 8 9.19 0.23 5.93
C LYS A 8 8.28 1.09 5.06
N ALA A 9 8.20 0.80 3.76
CA ALA A 9 7.39 1.52 2.78
C ALA A 9 7.35 0.74 1.44
N ILE A 10 6.47 1.15 0.53
CA ILE A 10 6.40 0.67 -0.85
C ILE A 10 6.29 1.84 -1.83
N ALA A 11 6.81 1.67 -3.04
CA ALA A 11 6.69 2.64 -4.12
C ALA A 11 5.93 2.06 -5.34
N VAL A 12 5.08 2.87 -5.96
CA VAL A 12 4.38 2.60 -7.21
C VAL A 12 4.76 3.67 -8.21
N ALA A 13 5.27 3.28 -9.36
CA ALA A 13 5.68 4.21 -10.42
C ALA A 13 5.23 3.68 -11.78
N GLY A 14 4.98 4.59 -12.71
CA GLY A 14 4.60 4.27 -14.07
C GLY A 14 4.68 5.50 -14.97
N ASP A 15 4.62 5.27 -16.28
CA ASP A 15 4.68 6.32 -17.29
C ASP A 15 3.31 7.00 -17.46
N THR A 16 2.91 7.74 -16.42
CA THR A 16 1.70 8.57 -16.42
C THR A 16 2.02 9.94 -15.86
N ASP A 17 1.33 10.98 -16.34
CA ASP A 17 1.53 12.34 -15.84
C ASP A 17 1.25 12.46 -14.33
N THR A 18 0.22 11.78 -13.84
CA THR A 18 -0.20 11.83 -12.43
C THR A 18 0.27 10.59 -11.65
N PRO A 19 0.44 10.70 -10.31
CA PRO A 19 0.76 9.55 -9.46
C PRO A 19 -0.24 8.40 -9.59
N LEU A 20 0.27 7.18 -9.83
CA LEU A 20 -0.59 5.99 -9.90
C LEU A 20 -0.85 5.41 -8.52
N SER A 21 -2.12 5.27 -8.18
CA SER A 21 -2.51 4.56 -6.97
C SER A 21 -2.49 3.04 -7.20
N PRO A 22 -2.04 2.22 -6.23
CA PRO A 22 -2.13 0.76 -6.34
C PRO A 22 -3.58 0.33 -6.55
N CYS A 23 -3.80 -0.70 -7.37
CA CYS A 23 -5.13 -1.28 -7.59
C CYS A 23 -5.64 -2.02 -6.34
N GLY A 24 -6.93 -2.37 -6.32
CA GLY A 24 -7.59 -2.96 -5.15
C GLY A 24 -6.91 -4.23 -4.61
N ILE A 25 -6.49 -5.14 -5.50
CA ILE A 25 -5.81 -6.37 -5.09
C ILE A 25 -4.45 -6.10 -4.47
N CYS A 26 -3.68 -5.15 -5.02
CA CYS A 26 -2.40 -4.74 -4.43
C CYS A 26 -2.61 -4.14 -3.05
N ARG A 27 -3.62 -3.26 -2.89
CA ARG A 27 -3.95 -2.67 -1.59
C ARG A 27 -4.28 -3.75 -0.56
N GLN A 28 -5.10 -4.73 -0.92
CA GLN A 28 -5.49 -5.80 -0.01
C GLN A 28 -4.28 -6.66 0.38
N PHE A 29 -3.42 -7.00 -0.57
CA PHE A 29 -2.21 -7.78 -0.29
C PHE A 29 -1.23 -7.02 0.62
N ILE A 30 -0.98 -5.73 0.36
CA ILE A 30 -0.12 -4.91 1.22
C ILE A 30 -0.70 -4.80 2.64
N ARG A 31 -2.04 -4.70 2.75
CA ARG A 31 -2.75 -4.60 4.03
C ARG A 31 -2.57 -5.84 4.92
N GLU A 32 -2.28 -7.01 4.36
CA GLU A 32 -1.94 -8.21 5.15
C GLU A 32 -0.67 -8.02 5.99
N PHE A 33 0.22 -7.12 5.56
CA PHE A 33 1.51 -6.88 6.23
C PHE A 33 1.50 -5.65 7.12
N SER A 34 0.81 -4.57 6.74
CA SER A 34 0.67 -3.37 7.58
C SER A 34 -0.42 -2.42 7.06
N ALA A 35 -1.22 -1.88 7.98
CA ALA A 35 -2.19 -0.82 7.73
C ALA A 35 -1.54 0.57 7.63
N ASP A 36 -0.43 0.79 8.33
CA ASP A 36 0.24 2.09 8.40
C ASP A 36 1.37 2.24 7.37
N MET A 37 1.56 1.25 6.50
CA MET A 37 2.64 1.25 5.52
C MET A 37 2.53 2.48 4.60
N PRO A 38 3.58 3.32 4.54
CA PRO A 38 3.66 4.40 3.56
C PRO A 38 3.73 3.85 2.14
N VAL A 39 2.88 4.39 1.28
CA VAL A 39 2.81 4.12 -0.16
C VAL A 39 3.19 5.38 -0.91
N HIS A 40 4.36 5.35 -1.54
CA HIS A 40 4.86 6.41 -2.39
C HIS A 40 4.40 6.17 -3.83
N MET A 41 3.59 7.07 -4.38
CA MET A 41 3.05 6.99 -5.73
C MET A 41 3.72 8.04 -6.60
N PHE A 42 4.23 7.64 -7.76
CA PHE A 42 4.98 8.49 -8.68
C PHE A 42 4.32 8.48 -10.06
N GLY A 43 4.25 9.66 -10.66
CA GLY A 43 4.06 9.87 -12.10
C GLY A 43 5.19 10.77 -12.61
N THR A 44 5.27 10.95 -13.92
CA THR A 44 6.32 11.73 -14.58
C THR A 44 6.31 13.21 -14.17
N LYS A 45 5.16 13.74 -13.74
CA LYS A 45 4.98 15.15 -13.34
C LYS A 45 4.53 15.34 -11.90
N GLY A 46 4.53 14.29 -11.08
CA GLY A 46 4.06 14.41 -9.71
C GLY A 46 4.35 13.22 -8.83
N GLN A 47 4.24 13.44 -7.52
CA GLN A 47 4.33 12.39 -6.52
C GLN A 47 3.29 12.61 -5.43
N LYS A 48 2.85 11.53 -4.80
CA LYS A 48 1.95 11.56 -3.64
C LYS A 48 2.30 10.43 -2.70
N THR A 49 2.33 10.71 -1.40
CA THR A 49 2.47 9.68 -0.37
C THR A 49 1.18 9.59 0.42
N MET A 50 0.73 8.36 0.68
CA MET A 50 -0.42 8.05 1.54
C MET A 50 -0.11 6.78 2.33
N THR A 51 -0.77 6.56 3.46
CA THR A 51 -0.71 5.27 4.17
C THR A 51 -1.69 4.27 3.58
N MET A 52 -1.49 2.98 3.87
CA MET A 52 -2.45 1.96 3.47
C MET A 52 -3.84 2.15 4.09
N ALA A 53 -3.94 2.65 5.32
CA ALA A 53 -5.20 2.96 5.99
C ALA A 53 -5.98 4.09 5.29
N GLU A 54 -5.28 5.07 4.71
CA GLU A 54 -5.91 6.12 3.90
C GLU A 54 -6.36 5.60 2.53
N LEU A 55 -5.60 4.68 1.93
CA LEU A 55 -5.91 4.09 0.62
C LEU A 55 -6.99 3.01 0.68
N LEU A 56 -7.15 2.35 1.83
CA LEU A 56 -8.14 1.29 2.05
C LEU A 56 -8.73 1.40 3.47
N PRO A 57 -9.60 2.40 3.71
CA PRO A 57 -10.21 2.60 5.02
C PRO A 57 -11.13 1.44 5.37
N MET A 58 -11.23 1.11 6.67
CA MET A 58 -12.05 0.00 7.18
C MET A 58 -11.76 -1.35 6.50
N SER A 59 -10.52 -1.54 6.03
CA SER A 59 -10.09 -2.77 5.36
C SER A 59 -10.22 -3.99 6.26
N PHE A 60 -10.62 -5.12 5.68
CA PHE A 60 -10.40 -6.43 6.29
C PHE A 60 -8.88 -6.71 6.38
N GLY A 61 -8.43 -7.20 7.53
CA GLY A 61 -7.02 -7.47 7.80
C GLY A 61 -6.82 -8.65 8.76
N PRO A 62 -5.57 -8.99 9.10
CA PRO A 62 -5.25 -10.11 9.98
C PRO A 62 -5.98 -10.06 11.33
N GLU A 63 -6.29 -8.85 11.81
CA GLU A 63 -6.98 -8.62 13.08
C GLU A 63 -8.42 -9.13 13.03
N ALA A 64 -9.05 -9.16 11.84
CA ALA A 64 -10.42 -9.61 11.66
C ALA A 64 -10.58 -11.14 11.60
N LEU A 65 -9.48 -11.89 11.44
CA LEU A 65 -9.49 -13.35 11.35
C LEU A 65 -9.56 -14.06 12.71
N ASN A 66 -9.24 -13.36 13.81
CA ASN A 66 -9.20 -13.92 15.15
C ASN A 66 -10.41 -13.48 16.01
N GLN A 67 -11.55 -13.26 15.36
CA GLN A 67 -12.81 -12.91 16.02
C GLN A 67 -13.62 -14.16 16.38
#